data_AF-A0A1Z9QV31-F1
#
_entry.id   AF-A0A1Z9QV31-F1
#
_cell.length_a   1.000
_cell.length_b   1.000
_cell.length_c   1.000
_cell.angle_alpha   90.00
_cell.angle_beta   90.00
_cell.angle_gamma   90.00
#
_symmetry.space_group_name_H-M   'P 1'
#
loop_
_entity.id
_entity.type
_entity.pdbx_description
1 polymer ?
#
loop_
_entity_poly.entity_id
_entity_poly.type
_entity_poly.pdbx_seq_one_letter_code
_entity_poly.pdbx_strand_id
1 'polypeptide(L)'
;MHLTLATALVLLLIGTICDFRTREIPDWISVAIALVAIIASLAGWLGIGISWVLAGGTLGLFVGYGLFRFLKLGGGDAKLIAALGLLVGPVGLLIVLFGMAIAGGILSLIAMSRSQKDYAYVPAIAAGFIWYLGIVSQF
;
A
#
# COMPACT_ATOMS: atom_id res chain seq x y z
N MET A 1 -3.75 -7.03 16.32
CA MET A 1 -2.99 -7.17 15.07
C MET A 1 -3.85 -7.68 13.91
N HIS A 2 -4.51 -8.83 14.00
CA HIS A 2 -5.30 -9.37 12.87
C HIS A 2 -6.49 -8.49 12.46
N LEU A 3 -7.22 -7.91 13.43
CA LEU A 3 -8.38 -7.04 13.15
C LEU A 3 -7.99 -5.74 12.44
N THR A 4 -6.87 -5.13 12.83
CA THR A 4 -6.35 -3.88 12.24
C THR A 4 -5.89 -4.10 10.81
N LEU A 5 -5.20 -5.22 10.56
CA LEU A 5 -4.77 -5.64 9.22
C LEU A 5 -5.97 -5.97 8.31
N ALA A 6 -6.98 -6.65 8.83
CA ALA A 6 -8.22 -6.93 8.09
C ALA A 6 -8.96 -5.64 7.72
N THR A 7 -9.05 -4.67 8.65
CA THR A 7 -9.68 -3.37 8.38
C THR A 7 -8.96 -2.62 7.25
N ALA A 8 -7.62 -2.61 7.29
CA ALA A 8 -6.82 -2.00 6.22
C ALA A 8 -6.96 -2.73 4.88
N LEU A 9 -7.06 -4.06 4.88
CA LEU A 9 -7.33 -4.85 3.68
C LEU A 9 -8.68 -4.48 3.06
N VAL A 10 -9.73 -4.35 3.87
CA VAL A 10 -11.05 -3.93 3.37
C VAL A 10 -10.99 -2.53 2.75
N LEU A 11 -10.29 -1.58 3.39
CA LEU A 11 -10.09 -0.24 2.84
C LEU A 11 -9.30 -0.25 1.52
N LEU A 12 -8.26 -1.09 1.42
CA LEU A 12 -7.50 -1.29 0.18
C LEU A 12 -8.34 -1.90 -0.94
N LEU A 13 -9.19 -2.87 -0.62
CA LEU A 13 -10.10 -3.48 -1.60
C LEU A 13 -11.13 -2.46 -2.10
N ILE A 14 -11.69 -1.63 -1.21
CA ILE A 14 -12.57 -0.52 -1.60
C ILE A 14 -11.81 0.46 -2.51
N GLY A 15 -10.55 0.79 -2.17
CA GLY A 15 -9.69 1.62 -3.00
C GLY A 15 -9.41 1.02 -4.37
N THR A 16 -9.18 -0.29 -4.43
CA THR A 16 -8.98 -1.02 -5.68
C THR A 16 -10.23 -1.00 -6.56
N ILE A 17 -11.41 -1.18 -5.96
CA ILE A 17 -12.69 -1.11 -6.67
C ILE A 17 -12.96 0.31 -7.20
N CYS A 18 -12.64 1.34 -6.41
CA CYS A 18 -12.77 2.74 -6.84
C CYS A 18 -11.77 3.07 -7.96
N ASP A 19 -10.53 2.62 -7.86
CA ASP A 19 -9.50 2.84 -8.88
C ASP A 19 -9.88 2.20 -10.22
N PHE A 20 -10.42 0.97 -10.20
CA PHE A 20 -10.94 0.31 -11.39
C PHE A 20 -12.10 1.05 -12.06
N ARG A 21 -12.91 1.78 -11.29
CA ARG A 21 -14.15 2.40 -11.76
C ARG A 21 -13.98 3.86 -12.17
N THR A 22 -13.06 4.57 -11.52
CA THR A 22 -12.87 6.02 -11.68
C THR A 22 -11.45 6.42 -12.12
N ARG A 23 -10.49 5.47 -12.19
CA ARG A 23 -9.06 5.72 -12.43
C ARG A 23 -8.42 6.75 -11.49
N GLU A 24 -9.09 7.03 -10.38
CA GLU A 24 -8.62 7.91 -9.32
C GLU A 24 -8.84 7.21 -7.99
N ILE A 25 -7.82 7.28 -7.15
CA ILE A 25 -7.88 6.83 -5.77
C ILE A 25 -8.40 8.00 -4.95
N PRO A 26 -9.53 7.84 -4.25
CA PRO A 26 -10.00 8.87 -3.34
C PRO A 26 -8.99 9.09 -2.20
N ASP A 27 -8.54 10.33 -2.02
CA ASP A 27 -7.56 10.71 -1.00
C ASP A 27 -7.97 10.28 0.42
N TRP A 28 -9.28 10.18 0.69
CA TRP A 28 -9.80 9.76 1.99
C TRP A 28 -9.41 8.33 2.38
N ILE A 29 -9.10 7.45 1.41
CA ILE A 29 -8.68 6.08 1.69
C ILE A 29 -7.27 6.06 2.29
N SER A 30 -6.33 6.80 1.70
CA SER A 30 -4.98 6.95 2.26
C SER A 30 -5.02 7.56 3.65
N VAL A 31 -5.87 8.58 3.85
CA VAL A 31 -6.07 9.20 5.16
C VAL A 31 -6.67 8.21 6.16
N ALA A 32 -7.69 7.44 5.77
CA ALA A 32 -8.30 6.44 6.64
C ALA A 32 -7.30 5.36 7.07
N ILE A 33 -6.48 4.85 6.14
CA ILE A 33 -5.43 3.85 6.45
C ILE A 33 -4.41 4.43 7.42
N ALA A 34 -3.95 5.67 7.19
CA ALA A 34 -3.00 6.34 8.08
C ALA A 34 -3.58 6.54 9.49
N LEU A 35 -4.85 6.92 9.58
CA LEU A 35 -5.56 7.14 10.86
C LEU A 35 -5.71 5.81 11.62
N VAL A 36 -6.12 4.74 10.92
CA VAL A 36 -6.19 3.39 11.49
C VAL A 36 -4.83 2.94 12.00
N ALA A 37 -3.74 3.18 11.25
CA ALA A 37 -2.39 2.82 11.66
C ALA A 37 -1.97 3.55 12.94
N ILE A 38 -2.20 4.86 13.03
CA ILE A 38 -1.83 5.66 14.21
C ILE A 38 -2.64 5.23 15.43
N ILE A 39 -3.97 5.09 15.32
CA ILE A 39 -4.81 4.63 16.42
C ILE A 39 -4.40 3.23 16.87
N ALA A 40 -4.19 2.30 15.94
CA ALA A 40 -3.78 0.95 16.25
C ALA A 40 -2.41 0.89 16.95
N SER A 41 -1.51 1.83 16.63
CA SER A 41 -0.20 1.92 17.27
C SER A 41 -0.32 2.44 18.70
N LEU A 42 -1.09 3.51 18.91
CA LEU A 42 -1.34 4.07 20.23
C LEU A 42 -2.08 3.09 21.15
N ALA A 43 -2.98 2.28 20.58
CA ALA A 43 -3.69 1.22 21.30
C ALA A 43 -2.84 -0.06 21.52
N GLY A 44 -1.61 -0.12 21.00
CA GLY A 44 -0.72 -1.29 21.09
C GLY A 44 -1.16 -2.49 20.23
N TRP A 45 -2.18 -2.34 19.39
CA TRP A 45 -2.75 -3.42 18.59
C TRP A 45 -1.86 -3.88 17.44
N LEU A 46 -0.93 -3.02 17.03
CA LEU A 46 0.01 -3.27 15.94
C LEU A 46 1.20 -4.12 16.36
N GLY A 47 1.47 -4.29 17.66
CA GLY A 47 2.66 -4.99 18.16
C GLY A 47 3.98 -4.25 17.84
N ILE A 48 3.92 -3.09 17.19
CA ILE A 48 5.05 -2.21 16.88
C ILE A 48 4.87 -0.84 17.55
N GLY A 49 5.97 -0.30 18.06
CA GLY A 49 5.97 1.01 18.71
C GLY A 49 5.74 2.17 17.74
N ILE A 50 5.27 3.30 18.26
CA ILE A 50 4.96 4.50 17.46
C ILE A 50 6.17 5.02 16.67
N SER A 51 7.39 4.86 17.20
CA SER A 51 8.64 5.21 16.50
C SER A 51 8.82 4.38 15.23
N TRP A 52 8.47 3.10 15.27
CA TRP A 52 8.56 2.19 14.11
C TRP A 52 7.48 2.48 13.08
N VAL A 53 6.28 2.83 13.53
CA VAL A 53 5.19 3.31 12.68
C VAL A 53 5.59 4.58 11.94
N LEU A 54 6.10 5.59 12.65
CA LEU A 54 6.59 6.83 12.04
C LEU A 54 7.77 6.59 11.09
N ALA A 55 8.70 5.70 11.45
CA ALA A 55 9.79 5.30 10.56
C ALA A 55 9.26 4.66 9.26
N GLY A 56 8.23 3.82 9.35
CA GLY A 56 7.59 3.22 8.18
C GLY A 56 6.86 4.25 7.32
N GLY A 57 6.11 5.17 7.94
CA GLY A 57 5.41 6.24 7.24
C GLY A 57 6.34 7.21 6.53
N THR A 58 7.44 7.61 7.19
CA THR A 58 8.47 8.47 6.58
C THR A 58 9.15 7.76 5.40
N LEU A 59 9.53 6.49 5.55
CA LEU A 59 10.08 5.69 4.45
C LEU A 59 9.08 5.61 3.29
N GLY A 60 7.81 5.32 3.57
CA GLY A 60 6.75 5.27 2.57
C GLY A 60 6.53 6.59 1.86
N LEU A 61 6.66 7.72 2.55
CA LEU A 61 6.58 9.05 1.95
C LEU A 61 7.76 9.31 1.00
N PHE A 62 9.00 9.02 1.44
CA PHE A 62 10.19 9.19 0.59
C PHE A 62 10.14 8.29 -0.66
N VAL A 63 9.79 7.01 -0.47
CA VAL A 63 9.69 6.06 -1.59
C VAL A 63 8.53 6.43 -2.50
N GLY A 64 7.34 6.70 -1.96
CA GLY A 64 6.17 7.10 -2.74
C GLY A 64 6.43 8.37 -3.54
N TYR A 65 7.06 9.38 -2.93
CA TYR A 65 7.48 10.60 -3.62
C TYR A 65 8.51 10.33 -4.72
N GLY A 66 9.49 9.46 -4.46
CA GLY A 66 10.46 9.04 -5.47
C GLY A 66 9.78 8.36 -6.68
N LEU A 67 8.86 7.43 -6.42
CA LEU A 67 8.10 6.73 -7.47
C LEU A 67 7.20 7.70 -8.26
N PHE A 68 6.55 8.66 -7.58
CA PHE A 68 5.78 9.72 -8.22
C PHE A 68 6.65 10.57 -9.16
N ARG A 69 7.82 11.01 -8.67
CA ARG A 69 8.71 11.92 -9.40
C ARG A 69 9.43 11.25 -10.57
N PHE A 70 9.92 10.02 -10.39
CA PHE A 70 10.80 9.34 -11.35
C PHE A 70 10.07 8.33 -12.23
N LEU A 71 9.03 7.66 -11.73
CA LEU A 71 8.32 6.59 -12.44
C LEU A 71 6.91 6.97 -12.92
N LYS A 72 6.51 8.24 -12.77
CA LYS A 72 5.16 8.74 -13.12
C LYS A 72 4.03 7.98 -12.42
N LEU A 73 4.31 7.41 -11.25
CA LEU A 73 3.29 6.83 -10.38
C LEU A 73 2.25 7.91 -10.03
N GLY A 74 0.97 7.55 -9.88
CA GLY A 74 -0.07 8.50 -9.51
C GLY A 74 0.19 9.13 -8.13
N GLY A 75 -0.22 10.39 -7.95
CA GLY A 75 -0.11 11.05 -6.64
C GLY A 75 -0.91 10.34 -5.55
N GLY A 76 -2.05 9.73 -5.92
CA GLY A 76 -2.85 8.88 -5.02
C GLY A 76 -2.09 7.63 -4.57
N ASP A 77 -1.42 6.93 -5.50
CA ASP A 77 -0.63 5.73 -5.20
C ASP A 77 0.50 6.04 -4.22
N ALA A 78 1.18 7.18 -4.41
CA ALA A 78 2.26 7.62 -3.51
C ALA A 78 1.76 7.86 -2.08
N LYS A 79 0.59 8.49 -1.91
CA LYS A 79 -0.04 8.68 -0.60
C LYS A 79 -0.43 7.34 0.03
N LEU A 80 -0.88 6.39 -0.78
CA LEU A 80 -1.24 5.04 -0.33
C LEU A 80 -0.02 4.28 0.19
N ILE A 81 1.11 4.37 -0.50
CA ILE A 81 2.40 3.78 -0.06
C ILE A 81 2.83 4.39 1.28
N ALA A 82 2.69 5.71 1.45
CA ALA A 82 2.99 6.37 2.73
C ALA A 82 2.09 5.89 3.87
N ALA A 83 0.78 5.79 3.61
CA ALA A 83 -0.21 5.30 4.59
C ALA A 83 0.03 3.83 4.97
N LEU A 84 0.36 2.98 3.98
CA LEU A 84 0.77 1.60 4.21
C LEU A 84 2.03 1.52 5.05
N GLY A 85 3.02 2.37 4.79
CA GLY A 85 4.25 2.46 5.58
C GLY A 85 3.99 2.67 7.07
N LEU A 86 3.02 3.53 7.43
CA LEU A 86 2.60 3.70 8.83
C LEU A 86 2.03 2.40 9.42
N LEU A 87 1.26 1.65 8.62
CA LEU A 87 0.58 0.46 9.09
C LEU A 87 1.53 -0.73 9.27
N VAL A 88 2.42 -0.99 8.31
CA VAL A 88 3.25 -2.21 8.30
C VAL A 88 4.67 -1.98 8.82
N GLY A 89 5.04 -0.73 9.06
CA GLY A 89 6.40 -0.34 9.43
C GLY A 89 7.38 -0.43 8.25
N PRO A 90 8.65 -0.03 8.45
CA PRO A 90 9.64 0.08 7.38
C PRO A 90 9.98 -1.28 6.74
N VAL A 91 10.10 -2.34 7.54
CA VAL A 91 10.41 -3.69 7.04
C VAL A 91 9.23 -4.27 6.28
N GLY A 92 8.01 -4.14 6.84
CA GLY A 92 6.80 -4.59 6.16
C GLY A 92 6.57 -3.85 4.85
N LEU A 93 6.87 -2.55 4.82
CA LEU A 93 6.74 -1.74 3.62
C LEU A 93 7.65 -2.22 2.48
N LEU A 94 8.89 -2.61 2.78
CA LEU A 94 9.79 -3.19 1.78
C LEU A 94 9.23 -4.49 1.18
N ILE A 95 8.61 -5.34 2.00
CA ILE A 95 7.96 -6.58 1.54
C ILE A 95 6.79 -6.24 0.62
N VAL A 96 5.94 -5.28 1.01
CA VAL A 96 4.80 -4.82 0.20
C VAL A 96 5.27 -4.25 -1.13
N LEU A 97 6.30 -3.39 -1.12
CA LEU A 97 6.87 -2.78 -2.32
C LEU A 97 7.51 -3.83 -3.25
N PHE A 98 8.17 -4.83 -2.68
CA PHE A 98 8.75 -5.92 -3.46
C PHE A 98 7.66 -6.76 -4.15
N GLY A 99 6.60 -7.12 -3.42
CA GLY A 99 5.43 -7.79 -3.99
C GLY A 99 4.73 -6.95 -5.05
N MET A 100 4.59 -5.63 -4.81
CA MET A 100 4.07 -4.67 -5.78
C MET A 100 4.93 -4.62 -7.04
N ALA A 101 6.26 -4.61 -6.92
CA ALA A 101 7.16 -4.56 -8.07
C ALA A 101 7.03 -5.81 -8.95
N ILE A 102 6.93 -7.00 -8.33
CA ILE A 102 6.69 -8.25 -9.05
C ILE A 102 5.33 -8.23 -9.74
N ALA A 103 4.26 -7.90 -9.01
CA ALA A 103 2.90 -7.84 -9.55
C ALA A 103 2.78 -6.80 -10.68
N GLY A 104 3.37 -5.62 -10.49
CA GLY A 104 3.45 -4.56 -11.50
C GLY A 104 4.24 -4.98 -12.74
N GLY A 105 5.34 -5.71 -12.57
CA GLY A 105 6.11 -6.28 -13.68
C GLY A 105 5.29 -7.29 -14.50
N ILE A 106 4.57 -8.20 -13.82
CA ILE A 106 3.67 -9.16 -14.48
C ILE A 106 2.54 -8.44 -15.22
N LEU A 107 1.91 -7.46 -14.58
CA LEU A 107 0.88 -6.64 -15.22
C LEU A 107 1.43 -5.92 -16.45
N SER A 108 2.64 -5.37 -16.38
CA SER A 108 3.32 -4.73 -17.52
C SER A 108 3.65 -5.69 -18.67
N LEU A 109 3.86 -6.98 -18.42
CA LEU A 109 4.07 -7.97 -19.48
C LEU A 109 2.74 -8.35 -20.17
N ILE A 110 1.69 -8.61 -19.37
CA ILE A 110 0.34 -8.88 -19.88
C ILE A 110 -0.17 -7.69 -20.69
N ALA A 111 0.11 -6.50 -20.18
CA ALA A 111 -0.18 -5.22 -20.78
C ALA A 111 0.36 -5.07 -22.20
N MET A 112 1.66 -5.29 -22.34
CA MET A 112 2.38 -5.22 -23.60
C MET A 112 1.82 -6.25 -24.59
N SER A 113 1.47 -7.45 -24.12
CA SER A 113 0.80 -8.47 -24.93
C SER A 113 -0.60 -8.07 -25.40
N ARG A 114 -1.30 -7.17 -24.69
CA ARG A 114 -2.67 -6.71 -25.00
C ARG A 114 -2.73 -5.32 -25.65
N SER A 115 -1.59 -4.68 -25.95
CA SER A 115 -1.50 -3.32 -26.53
C SER A 115 -2.32 -2.24 -25.77
N GLN A 116 -2.45 -2.36 -24.46
CA GLN A 116 -3.12 -1.36 -23.64
C GLN A 116 -2.09 -0.36 -23.06
N LYS A 117 -2.47 0.93 -22.99
CA LYS A 117 -1.55 2.04 -22.66
C LYS A 117 -1.53 2.45 -21.18
N ASP A 118 -2.57 2.15 -20.41
CA ASP A 118 -2.72 2.62 -19.03
C ASP A 118 -3.08 1.46 -18.09
N TYR A 119 -2.40 1.39 -16.95
CA TYR A 119 -2.67 0.41 -15.90
C TYR A 119 -2.86 1.07 -14.55
N ALA A 120 -3.85 0.56 -13.82
CA ALA A 120 -4.03 0.78 -12.41
C ALA A 120 -2.85 0.16 -11.65
N TYR A 121 -2.12 0.95 -10.85
CA TYR A 121 -1.06 0.46 -9.97
C TYR A 121 -1.60 -0.12 -8.66
N VAL A 122 -2.84 0.22 -8.29
CA VAL A 122 -3.49 -0.21 -7.05
C VAL A 122 -3.64 -1.73 -6.91
N PRO A 123 -3.99 -2.51 -7.96
CA PRO A 123 -4.02 -3.97 -7.88
C PRO A 123 -2.66 -4.57 -7.55
N ALA A 124 -1.57 -3.95 -8.02
CA ALA A 124 -0.22 -4.38 -7.68
C ALA A 124 0.11 -4.08 -6.22
N ILE A 125 -0.27 -2.90 -5.73
CA ILE A 125 -0.12 -2.53 -4.31
C ILE A 125 -0.92 -3.49 -3.41
N ALA A 126 -2.17 -3.79 -3.78
CA ALA A 126 -3.02 -4.72 -3.06
C ALA A 126 -2.44 -6.15 -3.05
N ALA A 127 -1.91 -6.62 -4.19
CA ALA A 127 -1.21 -7.91 -4.27
C ALA A 127 0.02 -7.96 -3.36
N GLY A 128 0.82 -6.90 -3.33
CA GLY A 128 1.96 -6.78 -2.41
C GLY A 128 1.53 -6.79 -0.93
N PHE A 129 0.41 -6.15 -0.61
CA PHE A 129 -0.14 -6.17 0.76
C PHE A 129 -0.68 -7.55 1.15
N ILE A 130 -1.37 -8.25 0.24
CA ILE A 130 -1.82 -9.64 0.46
C ILE A 130 -0.63 -10.57 0.68
N TRP A 131 0.45 -10.39 -0.09
CA TRP A 131 1.69 -11.14 0.11
C TRP A 131 2.27 -10.92 1.51
N TYR A 132 2.33 -9.67 1.97
CA TYR A 132 2.77 -9.33 3.32
C TYR A 132 1.89 -10.01 4.39
N LEU A 133 0.57 -10.00 4.22
CA LEU A 133 -0.34 -10.68 5.14
C LEU A 133 -0.06 -12.19 5.21
N GLY A 134 0.23 -12.83 4.07
CA GLY A 134 0.59 -14.25 4.03
C GLY A 134 1.89 -14.59 4.75
N ILE A 135 2.82 -13.64 4.87
CA ILE A 135 4.04 -13.80 5.68
C ILE A 135 3.74 -13.58 7.15
N VAL A 136 3.03 -12.51 7.50
CA VAL A 136 2.78 -12.13 8.89
C VAL A 136 1.77 -13.06 9.57
N SER A 137 0.79 -13.62 8.84
CA SER A 137 -0.20 -14.53 9.42
C SER A 137 0.35 -15.90 9.81
N GLN A 138 1.60 -16.21 9.45
CA GLN A 138 2.28 -17.45 9.81
C GLN A 138 2.99 -17.37 11.17
N PHE A 139 2.99 -16.19 11.79
CA PHE A 139 3.58 -15.88 13.10
C PHE A 139 2.51 -15.38 14.07
#